data_AF-A0A925U1F0-F1
#
_entry.id   AF-A0A925U1F0-F1
#
_cell.length_a   1.000
_cell.length_b   1.000
_cell.length_c   1.000
_cell.angle_alpha   90.00
_cell.angle_beta   90.00
_cell.angle_gamma   90.00
#
_symmetry.space_group_name_H-M   'P 1'
#
loop_
_entity.id
_entity.type
_entity.pdbx_description
1 polymer ?
#
loop_
_entity_poly.entity_id
_entity_poly.type
_entity_poly.pdbx_seq_one_letter_code
_entity_poly.pdbx_strand_id
1 'polypeptide(L)'
;MKEKLVWRCSICEKIHEGLPAITFDAPGHYQSIPTDERHRRAKLDKDTCIIDDKAFYVRSVLIVPIVDHDETLEWGVWSSLSQANFERYNSTFSNLDQGKLGPMFSWFGSGLPLYEDTTGLRCNVIPQNNNKRPFIEFDPEQNHQLVIDQIKGISLERAIEFATLVIHKH
;
A
#
# COMPACT_ATOMS: atom_id res chain seq x y z
N MET A 1 -0.77 -15.94 -22.69
CA MET A 1 -1.62 -14.87 -22.11
C MET A 1 -2.25 -15.48 -20.87
N LYS A 2 -2.06 -14.87 -19.69
CA LYS A 2 -2.71 -15.38 -18.48
C LYS A 2 -4.20 -15.05 -18.55
N GLU A 3 -5.06 -16.00 -18.20
CA GLU A 3 -6.49 -15.76 -18.09
C GLU A 3 -6.73 -14.79 -16.93
N LYS A 4 -7.53 -13.76 -17.19
CA LYS A 4 -7.91 -12.81 -16.14
C LYS A 4 -8.98 -13.45 -15.25
N LEU A 5 -8.89 -13.20 -13.95
CA LEU A 5 -9.88 -13.59 -12.96
C LEU A 5 -11.24 -12.99 -13.34
N VAL A 6 -12.29 -13.82 -13.38
CA VAL A 6 -13.66 -13.36 -13.66
C VAL A 6 -14.56 -13.77 -12.51
N TRP A 7 -15.34 -12.84 -11.98
CA TRP A 7 -16.19 -13.08 -10.83
C TRP A 7 -17.51 -12.31 -10.93
N ARG A 8 -18.58 -12.87 -10.33
CA ARG A 8 -19.89 -12.21 -10.24
C ARG A 8 -20.01 -11.51 -8.90
N CYS A 9 -20.26 -10.21 -8.92
CA CYS A 9 -20.47 -9.43 -7.71
C CYS A 9 -21.85 -9.72 -7.10
N SER A 10 -21.90 -10.00 -5.80
CA SER A 10 -23.15 -10.21 -5.07
C SER A 10 -23.91 -8.91 -4.77
N ILE A 11 -23.26 -7.74 -4.85
CA ILE A 11 -23.88 -6.43 -4.59
C ILE A 11 -24.60 -5.88 -5.82
N CYS A 12 -23.96 -5.94 -7.00
CA CYS A 12 -24.54 -5.37 -8.23
C CYS A 12 -24.92 -6.38 -9.31
N GLU A 13 -24.71 -7.68 -9.04
CA GLU A 13 -25.01 -8.81 -9.93
C GLU A 13 -24.24 -8.82 -11.27
N LYS A 14 -23.30 -7.89 -11.47
CA LYS A 14 -22.47 -7.80 -12.68
C LYS A 14 -21.27 -8.74 -12.60
N ILE A 15 -20.77 -9.10 -13.79
CA ILE A 15 -19.50 -9.81 -13.94
C ILE A 15 -18.37 -8.78 -14.01
N HIS A 16 -17.32 -8.99 -13.22
CA HIS A 16 -16.11 -8.18 -13.22
C HIS A 16 -14.93 -9.03 -13.73
N GLU A 17 -14.01 -8.36 -14.44
CA GLU A 17 -12.74 -8.94 -14.87
C GLU A 17 -11.60 -8.30 -14.08
N GLY A 18 -10.73 -9.14 -13.51
CA GLY A 18 -9.65 -8.77 -12.61
C GLY A 18 -10.14 -8.24 -11.26
N LEU A 19 -9.18 -7.80 -10.45
CA LEU A 19 -9.42 -7.05 -9.22
C LEU A 19 -9.00 -5.59 -9.41
N PRO A 20 -9.75 -4.63 -8.86
CA PRO A 20 -9.36 -3.23 -8.87
C PRO A 20 -8.12 -3.04 -7.99
N ALA A 21 -7.24 -2.12 -8.38
CA ALA A 21 -6.20 -1.63 -7.47
C ALA A 21 -6.85 -0.82 -6.33
N ILE A 22 -6.59 -1.18 -5.08
CA ILE A 22 -7.16 -0.52 -3.91
C ILE A 22 -6.19 0.57 -3.46
N THR A 23 -6.55 1.84 -3.60
CA THR A 23 -5.59 2.93 -3.35
C THR A 23 -6.05 3.89 -2.27
N PHE A 24 -5.10 4.32 -1.43
CA PHE A 24 -5.27 5.38 -0.46
C PHE A 24 -4.60 6.67 -0.96
N ASP A 25 -5.32 7.79 -0.87
CA ASP A 25 -4.87 9.07 -1.42
C ASP A 25 -3.78 9.75 -0.57
N ALA A 26 -3.69 9.40 0.71
CA ALA A 26 -2.72 9.96 1.66
C ALA A 26 -2.45 8.97 2.81
N PRO A 27 -1.34 9.12 3.57
CA PRO A 27 -1.15 8.37 4.81
C PRO A 27 -2.22 8.75 5.84
N GLY A 28 -2.52 7.85 6.77
CA GLY A 28 -3.49 8.07 7.86
C GLY A 28 -3.16 9.30 8.70
N HIS A 29 -1.87 9.59 8.92
CA HIS A 29 -1.42 10.81 9.60
C HIS A 29 -1.81 12.09 8.85
N TYR A 30 -1.80 12.11 7.52
CA TYR A 30 -2.29 13.29 6.77
C TYR A 30 -3.80 13.48 6.97
N GLN A 31 -4.54 12.39 7.04
CA GLN A 31 -5.99 12.43 7.23
C GLN A 31 -6.40 12.97 8.60
N SER A 32 -5.57 12.78 9.63
CA SER A 32 -5.82 13.33 10.98
C SER A 32 -5.51 14.82 11.13
N ILE A 33 -4.87 15.45 10.15
CA ILE A 33 -4.64 16.91 10.15
C ILE A 33 -5.94 17.62 9.75
N PRO A 34 -6.39 18.64 10.52
CA PRO A 34 -7.52 19.49 10.14
C PRO A 34 -7.36 20.05 8.72
N THR A 35 -8.44 20.02 7.93
CA THR A 35 -8.39 20.34 6.50
C THR A 35 -7.82 21.74 6.22
N ASP A 36 -8.14 22.71 7.06
CA ASP A 36 -7.66 24.09 7.00
C ASP A 36 -6.18 24.22 7.36
N GLU A 37 -5.60 23.30 8.13
CA GLU A 37 -4.18 23.28 8.47
C GLU A 37 -3.29 22.56 7.45
N ARG A 38 -3.86 21.66 6.64
CA ARG A 38 -3.09 20.75 5.75
C ARG A 38 -2.11 21.48 4.85
N HIS A 39 -2.52 22.57 4.22
CA HIS A 39 -1.67 23.32 3.29
C HIS A 39 -0.43 23.95 3.97
N ARG A 40 -0.51 24.24 5.27
CA ARG A 40 0.60 24.80 6.06
C ARG A 40 1.48 23.71 6.66
N ARG A 41 0.89 22.58 7.04
CA ARG A 41 1.55 21.51 7.78
C ARG A 41 2.08 20.39 6.90
N ALA A 42 1.53 20.20 5.72
CA ALA A 42 1.84 19.04 4.90
C ALA A 42 2.07 19.40 3.42
N LYS A 43 3.00 18.68 2.81
CA LYS A 43 3.27 18.67 1.37
C LYS A 43 2.97 17.26 0.88
N LEU A 44 1.82 17.08 0.26
CA LEU A 44 1.36 15.81 -0.31
C LEU A 44 1.39 15.91 -1.84
N ASP A 45 2.02 14.93 -2.47
CA ASP A 45 1.94 14.70 -3.92
C ASP A 45 1.50 13.27 -4.23
N LYS A 46 1.72 12.80 -5.46
CA LYS A 46 1.26 11.48 -5.93
C LYS A 46 2.00 10.31 -5.29
N ASP A 47 3.24 10.52 -4.84
CA ASP A 47 4.18 9.47 -4.43
C ASP A 47 4.87 9.78 -3.09
N THR A 48 4.84 11.02 -2.60
CA THR A 48 5.41 11.42 -1.32
C THR A 48 4.47 12.29 -0.48
N CYS A 49 4.66 12.23 0.84
CA CYS A 49 3.98 13.10 1.78
C CYS A 49 4.93 13.49 2.91
N ILE A 50 5.11 14.79 3.12
CA ILE A 50 5.93 15.35 4.20
C ILE A 50 5.01 16.12 5.14
N ILE A 51 5.04 15.80 6.44
CA ILE A 51 4.22 16.44 7.48
C ILE A 51 5.13 17.08 8.52
N ASP A 52 4.90 18.35 8.80
CA ASP A 52 5.62 19.21 9.76
C ASP A 52 7.15 19.16 9.62
N ASP A 53 7.64 18.89 8.40
CA ASP A 53 9.05 18.62 8.07
C ASP A 53 9.72 17.55 8.97
N LYS A 54 8.91 16.63 9.53
CA LYS A 54 9.35 15.63 10.52
C LYS A 54 8.90 14.21 10.19
N ALA A 55 7.74 14.05 9.58
CA ALA A 55 7.23 12.75 9.17
C ALA A 55 7.23 12.66 7.64
N PHE A 56 7.95 11.67 7.12
CA PHE A 56 8.18 11.49 5.70
C PHE A 56 7.58 10.16 5.27
N TYR A 57 6.68 10.20 4.28
CA TYR A 57 6.00 9.02 3.77
C TYR A 57 6.24 8.87 2.28
N VAL A 58 6.33 7.62 1.85
CA VAL A 58 6.40 7.22 0.44
C VAL A 58 5.24 6.31 0.10
N ARG A 59 4.69 6.52 -1.10
CA ARG A 59 3.66 5.65 -1.64
C ARG A 59 4.29 4.36 -2.12
N SER A 60 3.72 3.25 -1.67
CA SER A 60 4.24 1.91 -1.88
C SER A 60 3.12 0.99 -2.38
N VAL A 61 3.51 -0.16 -2.92
CA VAL A 61 2.59 -1.21 -3.34
C VAL A 61 2.66 -2.35 -2.33
N LEU A 62 1.54 -2.64 -1.69
CA LEU A 62 1.35 -3.88 -0.94
C LEU A 62 0.78 -4.92 -1.90
N ILE A 63 1.43 -6.08 -1.98
CA ILE A 63 0.96 -7.23 -2.75
C ILE A 63 0.55 -8.31 -1.76
N VAL A 64 -0.66 -8.86 -1.93
CA VAL A 64 -1.12 -10.05 -1.19
C VAL A 64 -1.46 -11.15 -2.21
N PRO A 65 -0.85 -12.33 -2.10
CA PRO A 65 -1.18 -13.47 -2.96
C PRO A 65 -2.62 -13.93 -2.81
N ILE A 66 -3.20 -14.45 -3.89
CA ILE A 66 -4.48 -15.15 -3.84
C ILE A 66 -4.19 -16.64 -3.96
N VAL A 67 -4.63 -17.42 -2.98
CA VAL A 67 -4.41 -18.87 -2.95
C VAL A 67 -5.06 -19.50 -4.18
N ASP A 68 -4.35 -20.46 -4.80
CA ASP A 68 -4.76 -21.17 -6.01
C ASP A 68 -5.06 -20.27 -7.23
N HIS A 69 -4.54 -19.03 -7.23
CA HIS A 69 -4.66 -18.09 -8.33
C HIS A 69 -3.33 -17.45 -8.71
N ASP A 70 -3.19 -17.16 -10.01
CA ASP A 70 -2.03 -16.49 -10.59
C ASP A 70 -2.04 -14.96 -10.40
N GLU A 71 -3.19 -14.40 -9.98
CA GLU A 71 -3.36 -12.99 -9.70
C GLU A 71 -3.10 -12.68 -8.22
N THR A 72 -2.76 -11.43 -7.95
CA THR A 72 -2.54 -10.89 -6.61
C THR A 72 -3.48 -9.73 -6.36
N LEU A 73 -3.89 -9.53 -5.11
CA LEU A 73 -4.53 -8.28 -4.73
C LEU A 73 -3.44 -7.24 -4.45
N GLU A 74 -3.57 -6.06 -5.07
CA GLU A 74 -2.61 -4.96 -4.91
C GLU A 74 -3.26 -3.75 -4.24
N TRP A 75 -2.56 -3.17 -3.27
CA TRP A 75 -2.94 -1.91 -2.63
C TRP A 75 -1.87 -0.83 -2.85
N GLY A 76 -2.31 0.36 -3.26
CA GLY A 76 -1.51 1.58 -3.20
C GLY A 76 -1.60 2.19 -1.80
N VAL A 77 -0.57 1.97 -0.99
CA VAL A 77 -0.51 2.30 0.45
C VAL A 77 0.62 3.29 0.74
N TRP A 78 0.74 3.71 1.99
CA TRP A 78 1.75 4.65 2.45
C TRP A 78 2.54 4.06 3.60
N SER A 79 3.85 4.34 3.63
CA SER A 79 4.77 3.88 4.67
C SER A 79 5.78 4.97 4.98
N SER A 80 6.17 5.10 6.25
CA SER A 80 7.08 6.15 6.69
C SER A 80 8.55 5.79 6.42
N LEU A 81 9.40 6.78 6.21
CA LEU A 81 10.85 6.61 6.20
C LEU A 81 11.47 7.58 7.19
N SER A 82 12.63 7.21 7.73
CA SER A 82 13.50 8.20 8.35
C SER A 82 13.85 9.27 7.32
N GLN A 83 14.12 10.50 7.77
CA GLN A 83 14.50 11.60 6.88
C GLN A 83 15.65 11.19 5.94
N ALA A 84 16.70 10.57 6.48
CA ALA A 84 17.85 10.14 5.69
C ALA A 84 17.48 9.10 4.61
N ASN A 85 16.61 8.13 4.93
CA ASN A 85 16.15 7.16 3.93
C ASN A 85 15.19 7.79 2.92
N PHE A 86 14.34 8.72 3.34
CA PHE A 86 13.46 9.47 2.46
C PHE A 86 14.25 10.30 1.44
N GLU A 87 15.27 11.04 1.89
CA GLU A 87 16.15 11.82 1.03
C GLU A 87 16.90 10.94 0.03
N ARG A 88 17.45 9.80 0.50
CA ARG A 88 18.11 8.81 -0.37
C ARG A 88 17.14 8.23 -1.41
N TYR A 89 15.94 7.87 -1.00
CA TYR A 89 14.90 7.36 -1.89
C TYR A 89 14.51 8.42 -2.94
N ASN A 90 14.11 9.61 -2.50
CA ASN A 90 13.60 10.67 -3.36
C ASN A 90 14.66 11.17 -4.37
N SER A 91 15.91 11.35 -3.93
CA SER A 91 17.00 11.82 -4.80
C SER A 91 17.43 10.82 -5.87
N THR A 92 17.04 9.54 -5.73
CA THR A 92 17.44 8.47 -6.65
C THR A 92 16.26 7.82 -7.37
N PHE A 93 15.03 8.34 -7.22
CA PHE A 93 13.83 7.71 -7.77
C PHE A 93 13.81 7.65 -9.31
N SER A 94 14.45 8.62 -9.98
CA SER A 94 14.63 8.61 -11.43
C SER A 94 15.74 7.68 -11.92
N ASN A 95 16.50 7.06 -11.02
CA ASN A 95 17.56 6.14 -11.39
C ASN A 95 16.97 4.77 -11.73
N LEU A 96 17.44 4.17 -12.82
CA LEU A 96 16.96 2.86 -13.25
C LEU A 96 17.37 1.72 -12.30
N ASP A 97 18.33 1.95 -11.40
CA ASP A 97 18.91 0.96 -10.49
C ASP A 97 18.55 1.17 -9.01
N GLN A 98 17.43 1.85 -8.72
CA GLN A 98 17.05 2.22 -7.34
C GLN A 98 16.94 1.01 -6.38
N GLY A 99 16.69 -0.20 -6.89
CA GLY A 99 16.66 -1.42 -6.07
C GLY A 99 17.96 -1.69 -5.30
N LYS A 100 19.09 -1.10 -5.72
CA LYS A 100 20.37 -1.21 -4.98
C LYS A 100 20.36 -0.57 -3.59
N LEU A 101 19.38 0.29 -3.29
CA LEU A 101 19.23 0.90 -1.97
C LEU A 101 18.95 -0.14 -0.89
N GLY A 102 18.41 -1.31 -1.28
CA GLY A 102 18.02 -2.38 -0.37
C GLY A 102 16.80 -2.04 0.49
N PRO A 103 16.36 -2.97 1.34
CA PRO A 103 15.24 -2.77 2.26
C PRO A 103 15.48 -1.58 3.20
N MET A 104 14.45 -0.76 3.39
CA MET A 104 14.46 0.36 4.32
C MET A 104 13.41 0.14 5.40
N PHE A 105 13.84 0.00 6.65
CA PHE A 105 12.92 -0.09 7.79
C PHE A 105 11.93 1.08 7.81
N SER A 106 10.68 0.76 8.14
CA SER A 106 9.54 1.63 8.00
C SER A 106 8.43 1.28 9.00
N TRP A 107 7.58 2.27 9.26
CA TRP A 107 6.29 2.10 9.92
C TRP A 107 5.16 2.28 8.91
N PHE A 108 4.28 1.29 8.83
CA PHE A 108 3.14 1.30 7.92
C PHE A 108 2.19 2.46 8.24
N GLY A 109 1.75 3.17 7.22
CA GLY A 109 1.06 4.46 7.35
C GLY A 109 -0.36 4.48 6.84
N SER A 110 -0.91 3.36 6.35
CA SER A 110 -2.30 3.27 5.87
C SER A 110 -3.17 2.48 6.86
N GLY A 111 -4.42 2.89 7.04
CA GLY A 111 -5.44 2.13 7.75
C GLY A 111 -6.25 1.30 6.75
N LEU A 112 -6.07 -0.02 6.73
CA LEU A 112 -6.79 -0.88 5.78
C LEU A 112 -8.14 -1.30 6.37
N PRO A 113 -9.23 -1.25 5.57
CA PRO A 113 -10.52 -1.74 6.02
C PRO A 113 -10.47 -3.26 6.25
N LEU A 114 -11.38 -3.78 7.06
CA LEU A 114 -11.54 -5.22 7.37
C LEU A 114 -10.35 -5.89 8.06
N TYR A 115 -9.39 -5.11 8.54
CA TYR A 115 -8.33 -5.51 9.45
C TYR A 115 -8.49 -4.76 10.78
N GLU A 116 -7.85 -5.27 11.83
CA GLU A 116 -7.51 -4.45 13.00
C GLU A 116 -6.58 -3.30 12.58
N ASP A 117 -6.33 -2.33 13.47
CA ASP A 117 -5.53 -1.15 13.11
C ASP A 117 -4.17 -1.55 12.53
N THR A 118 -3.98 -1.20 11.25
CA THR A 118 -2.76 -1.51 10.50
C THR A 118 -1.70 -0.42 10.61
N THR A 119 -2.07 0.75 11.13
CA THR A 119 -1.14 1.88 11.24
C THR A 119 -0.07 1.55 12.27
N GLY A 120 1.19 1.79 11.94
CA GLY A 120 2.32 1.52 12.84
C GLY A 120 2.78 0.06 12.86
N LEU A 121 2.29 -0.81 11.96
CA LEU A 121 2.92 -2.12 11.75
C LEU A 121 4.36 -1.95 11.24
N ARG A 122 5.30 -2.74 11.77
CA ARG A 122 6.69 -2.77 11.31
C ARG A 122 6.76 -3.37 9.91
N CYS A 123 7.44 -2.69 9.01
CA CYS A 123 7.68 -3.19 7.66
C CYS A 123 8.99 -2.66 7.10
N ASN A 124 9.35 -3.16 5.93
CA ASN A 124 10.34 -2.57 5.06
C ASN A 124 9.66 -1.99 3.83
N VAL A 125 10.13 -0.83 3.41
CA VAL A 125 9.95 -0.32 2.05
C VAL A 125 11.06 -0.93 1.19
N ILE A 126 10.69 -1.58 0.09
CA ILE A 126 11.61 -2.27 -0.83
C ILE A 126 11.67 -1.49 -2.15
N PRO A 127 12.67 -0.62 -2.38
CA PRO A 127 12.86 0.10 -3.62
C PRO A 127 12.96 -0.82 -4.83
N GLN A 128 12.48 -0.35 -5.97
CA GLN A 128 12.46 -1.11 -7.22
C GLN A 128 13.20 -0.38 -8.33
N ASN A 129 13.78 -1.15 -9.24
CA ASN A 129 14.39 -0.62 -10.46
C ASN A 129 13.35 -0.01 -11.41
N ASN A 130 13.84 0.79 -12.36
CA ASN A 130 13.04 1.36 -13.46
C ASN A 130 11.88 2.26 -12.99
N ASN A 131 12.13 3.13 -12.01
CA ASN A 131 11.18 4.14 -11.52
C ASN A 131 9.84 3.54 -11.06
N LYS A 132 9.85 2.31 -10.55
CA LYS A 132 8.67 1.66 -9.99
C LYS A 132 8.51 2.05 -8.52
N ARG A 133 7.25 2.18 -8.08
CA ARG A 133 6.94 2.36 -6.65
C ARG A 133 7.50 1.18 -5.84
N PRO A 134 8.02 1.40 -4.63
CA PRO A 134 8.56 0.34 -3.81
C PRO A 134 7.47 -0.63 -3.35
N PHE A 135 7.86 -1.84 -2.99
CA PHE A 135 6.98 -2.78 -2.31
C PHE A 135 7.00 -2.59 -0.79
N ILE A 136 5.95 -3.07 -0.13
CA ILE A 136 5.92 -3.26 1.32
C ILE A 136 6.21 -4.73 1.63
N GLU A 137 7.07 -4.96 2.61
CA GLU A 137 7.32 -6.27 3.21
C GLU A 137 7.17 -6.14 4.72
N PHE A 138 6.17 -6.80 5.32
CA PHE A 138 5.95 -6.75 6.77
C PHE A 138 6.98 -7.58 7.53
N ASP A 139 7.31 -7.15 8.74
CA ASP A 139 8.07 -7.97 9.70
C ASP A 139 7.23 -9.22 10.06
N PRO A 140 7.70 -10.43 9.73
CA PRO A 140 6.92 -11.67 9.84
C PRO A 140 6.71 -12.13 11.29
N GLU A 141 7.43 -11.55 12.25
CA GLU A 141 7.28 -11.90 13.68
C GLU A 141 6.08 -11.21 14.34
N GLN A 142 5.38 -10.33 13.61
CA GLN A 142 4.21 -9.63 14.12
C GLN A 142 2.95 -10.48 14.01
N ASN A 143 2.26 -10.64 15.14
CA ASN A 143 0.96 -11.31 15.17
C ASN A 143 -0.16 -10.36 14.72
N HIS A 144 -0.32 -10.19 13.41
CA HIS A 144 -1.39 -9.39 12.82
C HIS A 144 -1.90 -10.04 11.52
N GLN A 145 -3.23 -10.05 11.31
CA GLN A 145 -3.84 -10.77 10.19
C GLN A 145 -3.33 -10.28 8.82
N LEU A 146 -3.11 -8.99 8.63
CA LEU A 146 -2.51 -8.45 7.40
C LEU A 146 -1.12 -9.03 7.08
N VAL A 147 -0.30 -9.30 8.11
CA VAL A 147 1.03 -9.87 7.95
C VAL A 147 0.91 -11.33 7.53
N ILE A 148 -0.01 -12.07 8.17
CA ILE A 148 -0.33 -13.46 7.82
C ILE A 148 -0.82 -13.54 6.37
N ASP A 149 -1.73 -12.65 5.99
CA ASP A 149 -2.31 -12.60 4.65
C ASP A 149 -1.25 -12.27 3.60
N GLN A 150 -0.36 -11.31 3.85
CA GLN A 150 0.74 -11.02 2.92
C GLN A 150 1.63 -12.24 2.66
N ILE A 151 1.92 -13.02 3.71
CA ILE A 151 2.86 -14.15 3.62
C ILE A 151 2.18 -15.41 3.06
N LYS A 152 0.98 -15.73 3.53
CA LYS A 152 0.28 -16.98 3.21
C LYS A 152 -0.73 -16.86 2.08
N GLY A 153 -1.07 -15.62 1.70
CA GLY A 153 -2.13 -15.32 0.76
C GLY A 153 -3.52 -15.35 1.41
N ILE A 154 -4.50 -14.89 0.64
CA ILE A 154 -5.92 -14.86 0.98
C ILE A 154 -6.72 -15.71 0.00
N SER A 155 -7.95 -16.09 0.37
CA SER A 155 -8.86 -16.74 -0.58
C SER A 155 -9.37 -15.74 -1.62
N LEU A 156 -9.89 -16.26 -2.73
CA LEU A 156 -10.53 -15.45 -3.76
C LEU A 156 -11.73 -14.66 -3.21
N GLU A 157 -12.53 -15.29 -2.34
CA GLU A 157 -13.69 -14.65 -1.71
C GLU A 157 -13.28 -13.45 -0.88
N ARG A 158 -12.18 -13.56 -0.12
CA ARG A 158 -11.62 -12.46 0.67
C ARG A 158 -11.08 -11.34 -0.23
N ALA A 159 -10.44 -11.69 -1.35
CA ALA A 159 -10.00 -10.69 -2.33
C ALA A 159 -11.19 -9.93 -2.96
N ILE A 160 -12.26 -10.63 -3.28
CA ILE A 160 -13.52 -10.06 -3.79
C ILE A 160 -14.18 -9.15 -2.75
N GLU A 161 -14.17 -9.52 -1.46
CA GLU A 161 -14.69 -8.69 -0.38
C GLU A 161 -13.99 -7.32 -0.36
N PHE A 162 -12.65 -7.30 -0.44
CA PHE A 162 -11.89 -6.06 -0.54
C PHE A 162 -12.19 -5.26 -1.82
N ALA A 163 -12.23 -5.93 -2.97
CA ALA A 163 -12.53 -5.29 -4.25
C ALA A 163 -13.90 -4.59 -4.24
N THR A 164 -14.87 -5.24 -3.61
CA THR A 164 -16.26 -4.77 -3.49
C THR A 164 -16.34 -3.44 -2.74
N LEU A 165 -15.51 -3.23 -1.70
CA LEU A 165 -15.44 -1.95 -0.96
C LEU A 165 -15.08 -0.76 -1.86
N VAL A 166 -14.24 -0.99 -2.87
CA VAL A 166 -13.79 0.06 -3.80
C VAL A 166 -14.74 0.24 -4.97
N ILE A 167 -15.29 -0.86 -5.49
CA ILE A 167 -16.24 -0.81 -6.62
C ILE A 167 -17.55 -0.15 -6.19
N HIS A 168 -17.98 -0.37 -4.95
CA HIS A 168 -19.24 0.11 -4.41
C HIS A 168 -19.05 1.13 -3.28
N LYS A 169 -18.03 2.00 -3.37
CA LYS A 169 -17.78 3.08 -2.40
C LYS A 169 -19.09 3.70 -1.92
N HIS A 170 -19.40 3.50 -0.64
CA HIS A 170 -20.49 4.17 0.05
C HIS A 170 -20.10 5.59 0.43
#